data_AF-A0A0M2DJE7-F1
#
_entry.id   AF-A0A0M2DJE7-F1
#
_cell.length_a   1.000
_cell.length_b   1.000
_cell.length_c   1.000
_cell.angle_alpha   90.00
_cell.angle_beta   90.00
_cell.angle_gamma   90.00
#
_symmetry.space_group_name_H-M   'P 1'
#
loop_
_entity.id
_entity.type
_entity.pdbx_description
1 polymer ?
#
loop_
_entity_poly.entity_id
_entity_poly.type
_entity_poly.pdbx_seq_one_letter_code
_entity_poly.pdbx_strand_id
1 'polypeptide(L)'
;MVTVAILAVLAGLAAPSFNPIIERWRVRQVSEELQSTFYFARSEAIKRGGNVTILRSDDGGGCTAVGTDTSLWSCGWIVFADLDNDGEQDSGEDTLQTAPAPNKVSVQFTNTSDAKLTDPIKVDRWGRFSSTNAAIDFAFRLTPKSGSAASASSICVSSSGRIKRLDSATSSCS
;
A
#
# COMPACT_ATOMS: atom_id res chain seq x y z
N MET A 1 -24.66 20.20 40.49
CA MET A 1 -23.20 20.36 40.49
C MET A 1 -22.46 19.02 40.53
N VAL A 2 -22.85 18.06 41.38
CA VAL A 2 -22.21 16.71 41.45
C VAL A 2 -22.32 15.91 40.14
N THR A 3 -23.46 15.99 39.44
CA THR A 3 -23.67 15.30 38.14
C THR A 3 -22.71 15.79 37.04
N VAL A 4 -22.47 17.10 36.98
CA VAL A 4 -21.54 17.71 36.03
C VAL A 4 -20.10 17.31 36.35
N ALA A 5 -19.74 17.25 37.64
CA ALA A 5 -18.43 16.77 38.08
C ALA A 5 -18.19 15.29 37.71
N ILE A 6 -19.19 14.42 37.91
CA ILE A 6 -19.10 13.01 37.52
C ILE A 6 -19.00 12.87 36.00
N LEU A 7 -19.79 13.62 35.22
CA LEU A 7 -19.69 13.63 33.76
C LEU A 7 -18.31 14.08 33.27
N ALA A 8 -17.72 15.11 33.89
CA ALA A 8 -16.39 15.58 33.53
C ALA A 8 -15.30 14.52 33.81
N VAL A 9 -15.38 13.81 34.94
CA VAL A 9 -14.45 12.72 35.28
C VAL A 9 -14.62 11.54 34.33
N LEU A 10 -15.85 11.13 34.04
CA LEU A 10 -16.13 10.02 33.12
C LEU A 10 -15.69 10.35 31.68
N ALA A 11 -15.92 11.59 31.21
CA ALA A 11 -15.45 12.04 29.90
C ALA A 11 -13.91 12.06 29.81
N GLY A 12 -13.23 12.48 30.89
CA GLY A 12 -11.76 12.45 30.98
C GLY A 12 -11.19 11.03 30.96
N LEU A 13 -11.88 10.05 31.56
CA LEU A 13 -11.46 8.64 31.57
C LEU A 13 -11.80 7.89 30.27
N ALA A 14 -12.82 8.31 29.53
CA ALA A 14 -13.23 7.67 28.27
C ALA A 14 -12.40 8.11 27.05
N ALA A 15 -11.87 9.35 27.05
CA ALA A 15 -11.11 9.92 25.93
C ALA A 15 -9.84 9.14 25.50
N PRO A 16 -8.99 8.59 26.39
CA PRO A 16 -7.70 8.01 25.97
C PRO A 16 -7.80 6.69 25.17
N SER A 17 -8.97 6.05 25.06
CA SER A 17 -9.10 4.70 24.47
C SER A 17 -9.35 4.65 22.95
N PHE A 18 -9.55 5.80 22.28
CA PHE A 18 -9.90 5.80 20.85
C PHE A 18 -8.71 5.76 19.88
N ASN A 19 -7.51 6.09 20.33
CA ASN A 19 -6.30 6.05 19.49
C ASN A 19 -6.07 4.71 18.77
N PRO A 20 -6.08 3.55 19.44
CA PRO A 20 -5.87 2.27 18.76
C PRO A 20 -6.97 1.94 17.75
N ILE A 21 -8.21 2.38 18.01
CA ILE A 21 -9.33 2.21 17.08
C ILE A 21 -9.08 3.05 15.82
N ILE A 22 -8.74 4.33 15.97
CA ILE A 22 -8.45 5.23 14.84
C ILE A 22 -7.26 4.73 14.01
N GLU A 23 -6.19 4.26 14.66
CA GLU A 23 -5.02 3.70 13.97
C GLU A 23 -5.40 2.46 13.14
N ARG A 24 -6.21 1.56 13.71
CA ARG A 24 -6.71 0.38 13.00
C ARG A 24 -7.55 0.76 11.79
N TRP A 25 -8.43 1.75 11.91
CA TRP A 25 -9.21 2.26 10.77
C TRP A 25 -8.32 2.82 9.66
N ARG A 26 -7.30 3.60 10.01
CA ARG A 26 -6.35 4.14 9.03
C ARG A 26 -5.59 3.04 8.30
N VAL A 27 -5.03 2.07 9.03
CA VAL A 27 -4.33 0.94 8.41
C VAL A 27 -5.26 0.14 7.51
N ARG A 28 -6.50 -0.11 7.96
CA ARG A 28 -7.50 -0.81 7.18
C ARG A 28 -7.81 -0.08 5.87
N GLN A 29 -8.06 1.23 5.92
CA GLN A 29 -8.34 2.04 4.73
C GLN A 29 -7.21 1.93 3.70
N VAL A 30 -5.96 2.13 4.12
CA VAL A 30 -4.80 2.04 3.21
C VAL A 30 -4.62 0.61 2.69
N SER A 31 -4.90 -0.41 3.50
CA SER A 31 -4.82 -1.81 3.07
C SER A 31 -5.87 -2.16 2.01
N GLU A 32 -7.10 -1.64 2.15
CA GLU A 32 -8.19 -1.82 1.19
C GLU A 32 -7.91 -1.04 -0.11
N GLU A 33 -7.35 0.17 -0.01
CA GLU A 33 -6.93 0.97 -1.17
C GLU A 33 -5.82 0.29 -1.97
N LEU A 34 -4.81 -0.25 -1.29
CA LEU A 34 -3.72 -0.98 -1.92
C LEU A 34 -4.22 -2.28 -2.55
N GLN A 35 -5.07 -3.04 -1.85
CA GLN A 35 -5.70 -4.24 -2.40
C GLN A 35 -6.55 -3.91 -3.63
N SER A 36 -7.33 -2.83 -3.58
CA SER A 36 -8.12 -2.31 -4.71
C SER A 36 -7.21 -1.97 -5.90
N THR A 37 -6.08 -1.32 -5.66
CA THR A 37 -5.11 -0.95 -6.70
C THR A 37 -4.60 -2.19 -7.43
N PHE A 38 -4.26 -3.28 -6.73
CA PHE A 38 -3.81 -4.50 -7.38
C PHE A 38 -4.91 -5.17 -8.22
N TYR A 39 -6.15 -5.20 -7.73
CA TYR A 39 -7.27 -5.69 -8.54
C TYR A 39 -7.54 -4.81 -9.76
N PHE A 40 -7.43 -3.50 -9.60
CA PHE A 40 -7.60 -2.53 -10.68
C PHE A 40 -6.52 -2.71 -11.75
N ALA A 41 -5.24 -2.66 -11.37
CA ALA A 41 -4.12 -2.83 -12.28
C ALA A 41 -4.20 -4.16 -13.04
N ARG A 42 -4.57 -5.26 -12.36
CA ARG A 42 -4.79 -6.56 -12.99
C ARG A 42 -5.94 -6.55 -13.99
N SER A 43 -7.03 -5.89 -13.65
CA SER A 43 -8.19 -5.78 -14.55
C SER A 43 -7.87 -4.94 -15.77
N GLU A 44 -7.12 -3.84 -15.61
CA GLU A 44 -6.68 -3.00 -16.72
C GLU A 44 -5.67 -3.72 -17.61
N ALA A 45 -4.72 -4.46 -17.05
CA ALA A 45 -3.77 -5.25 -17.83
C ALA A 45 -4.48 -6.28 -18.73
N ILE A 46 -5.48 -6.98 -18.19
CA ILE A 46 -6.24 -7.96 -18.96
C ILE A 46 -7.07 -7.29 -20.05
N LYS A 47 -7.71 -6.13 -19.76
CA LYS A 47 -8.51 -5.39 -20.75
C LYS A 47 -7.66 -4.82 -21.89
N ARG A 48 -6.46 -4.33 -21.57
CA ARG A 48 -5.55 -3.66 -22.52
C ARG A 48 -4.63 -4.62 -23.26
N GLY A 49 -4.56 -5.89 -22.83
CA GLY A 49 -3.69 -6.89 -23.43
C GLY A 49 -2.26 -6.89 -22.89
N GLY A 50 -2.05 -6.37 -21.67
CA GLY A 50 -0.80 -6.34 -20.92
C GLY A 50 -0.44 -4.92 -20.48
N ASN A 51 0.85 -4.72 -20.19
CA ASN A 51 1.46 -3.39 -20.21
C ASN A 51 0.87 -2.41 -19.18
N VAL A 52 0.56 -2.91 -17.99
CA VAL A 52 0.17 -2.04 -16.86
C VAL A 52 1.22 -2.15 -15.79
N THR A 53 1.68 -0.99 -15.33
CA THR A 53 2.79 -0.88 -14.40
C THR A 53 2.33 -0.11 -13.16
N ILE A 54 2.74 -0.60 -11.99
CA ILE A 54 2.52 0.02 -10.69
C ILE A 54 3.88 0.47 -10.17
N LEU A 55 4.02 1.77 -9.94
CA LEU A 55 5.25 2.40 -9.47
C LEU A 55 4.95 3.21 -8.20
N ARG A 56 5.88 3.21 -7.24
CA ARG A 56 5.76 4.13 -6.09
C ARG A 56 5.83 5.57 -6.60
N SER A 57 5.17 6.48 -5.91
CA SER A 57 5.36 7.90 -6.19
C SER A 57 6.65 8.39 -5.54
N ASP A 58 7.40 9.20 -6.28
CA ASP A 58 8.56 9.94 -5.77
C ASP A 58 8.11 11.21 -5.02
N ASP A 59 9.05 12.11 -4.76
CA ASP A 59 8.81 13.42 -4.17
C ASP A 59 7.77 14.23 -4.98
N GLY A 60 6.74 14.73 -4.30
CA GLY A 60 5.68 15.49 -4.97
C GLY A 60 4.49 15.79 -4.06
N GLY A 61 3.73 16.85 -4.39
CA GLY A 61 2.49 17.18 -3.68
C GLY A 61 2.64 17.43 -2.17
N GLY A 62 3.83 17.85 -1.71
CA GLY A 62 4.14 18.04 -0.29
C GLY A 62 4.56 16.77 0.45
N CYS A 63 4.75 15.64 -0.24
CA CYS A 63 5.37 14.44 0.28
C CYS A 63 6.85 14.36 -0.10
N THR A 64 7.67 13.90 0.84
CA THR A 64 9.08 13.56 0.60
C THR A 64 9.26 12.06 0.81
N ALA A 65 9.70 11.36 -0.23
CA ALA A 65 10.07 9.97 -0.22
C ALA A 65 11.25 9.75 0.73
N VAL A 66 11.39 8.53 1.24
CA VAL A 66 12.42 8.22 2.25
C VAL A 66 13.76 7.98 1.58
N GLY A 67 14.40 9.05 1.10
CA GLY A 67 15.71 9.01 0.47
C GLY A 67 15.82 7.93 -0.60
N THR A 68 16.82 7.05 -0.47
CA THR A 68 17.05 5.91 -1.39
C THR A 68 16.44 4.59 -0.91
N ASP A 69 15.53 4.64 0.07
CA ASP A 69 14.83 3.45 0.55
C ASP A 69 13.63 3.13 -0.35
N THR A 70 13.90 2.29 -1.34
CA THR A 70 12.93 1.85 -2.33
C THR A 70 11.92 0.83 -1.78
N SER A 71 12.06 0.38 -0.52
CA SER A 71 11.05 -0.44 0.13
C SER A 71 9.85 0.38 0.61
N LEU A 72 10.00 1.70 0.79
CA LEU A 72 8.98 2.55 1.40
C LEU A 72 8.12 3.27 0.36
N TRP A 73 6.81 3.06 0.45
CA TRP A 73 5.81 3.66 -0.45
C TRP A 73 5.11 4.83 0.27
N SER A 74 5.93 5.72 0.82
CA SER A 74 5.47 6.80 1.71
C SER A 74 4.71 7.91 1.01
N CYS A 75 4.96 8.12 -0.29
CA CYS A 75 4.31 9.15 -1.09
C CYS A 75 3.16 8.62 -1.95
N GLY A 76 2.78 7.37 -1.74
CA GLY A 76 1.72 6.72 -2.51
C GLY A 76 2.30 5.97 -3.70
N TRP A 77 1.45 5.74 -4.70
CA TRP A 77 1.79 4.99 -5.89
C TRP A 77 0.87 5.36 -7.05
N ILE A 78 1.34 5.06 -8.24
CA ILE A 78 0.65 5.28 -9.49
C ILE A 78 0.49 3.97 -10.25
N VAL A 79 -0.59 3.88 -11.00
CA VAL A 79 -0.83 2.81 -11.99
C VAL A 79 -0.96 3.50 -13.33
N PHE A 80 -0.18 3.07 -14.31
CA PHE A 80 -0.18 3.64 -15.66
C PHE A 80 -0.08 2.53 -16.71
N ALA A 81 -0.43 2.87 -17.95
CA ALA A 81 -0.22 2.01 -19.10
C ALA A 81 1.19 2.23 -19.67
N ASP A 82 2.04 1.22 -19.53
CA ASP A 82 3.47 1.20 -19.92
C ASP A 82 3.56 0.69 -21.38
N LEU A 83 3.45 1.62 -22.34
CA LEU A 83 3.26 1.31 -23.76
C LEU A 83 4.53 0.72 -24.40
N ASP A 84 5.70 1.08 -23.90
CA ASP A 84 6.99 0.62 -24.44
C ASP A 84 7.67 -0.48 -23.57
N ASN A 85 7.13 -0.77 -22.39
CA ASN A 85 7.60 -1.74 -21.40
C ASN A 85 8.91 -1.36 -20.70
N ASP A 86 9.27 -0.08 -20.62
CA ASP A 86 10.47 0.34 -19.91
C ASP A 86 10.25 0.39 -18.38
N GLY A 87 9.01 0.57 -17.93
CA GLY A 87 8.63 0.63 -16.52
C GLY A 87 8.76 2.01 -15.88
N GLU A 88 9.02 3.03 -16.68
CA GLU A 88 8.99 4.43 -16.31
C GLU A 88 7.69 5.03 -16.85
N GLN A 89 7.19 6.09 -16.21
CA GLN A 89 6.00 6.76 -16.74
C GLN A 89 6.43 7.87 -17.70
N ASP A 90 6.13 7.69 -18.98
CA ASP A 90 6.56 8.57 -20.05
C ASP A 90 5.50 9.62 -20.46
N SER A 91 5.97 10.67 -21.12
CA SER A 91 5.09 11.70 -21.70
C SER A 91 4.28 11.12 -22.85
N GLY A 92 2.99 10.88 -22.61
CA GLY A 92 2.08 10.28 -23.58
C GLY A 92 1.45 8.97 -23.10
N GLU A 93 1.90 8.47 -21.95
CA GLU A 93 1.31 7.32 -21.29
C GLU A 93 0.14 7.70 -20.38
N ASP A 94 -0.89 6.86 -20.39
CA ASP A 94 -2.09 7.09 -19.61
C ASP A 94 -1.85 6.76 -18.12
N THR A 95 -1.93 7.76 -17.24
CA THR A 95 -2.14 7.50 -15.81
C THR A 95 -3.55 6.93 -15.59
N LEU A 96 -3.63 5.69 -15.12
CA LEU A 96 -4.88 4.98 -14.88
C LEU A 96 -5.42 5.21 -13.46
N GLN A 97 -4.53 5.26 -12.48
CA GLN A 97 -4.87 5.50 -11.08
C GLN A 97 -3.70 6.19 -10.35
N THR A 98 -4.02 7.09 -9.43
CA THR A 98 -3.06 7.67 -8.49
C THR A 98 -3.58 7.48 -7.08
N ALA A 99 -2.78 6.86 -6.23
CA ALA A 99 -3.02 6.74 -4.79
C ALA A 99 -2.12 7.76 -4.07
N PRO A 100 -2.69 8.68 -3.27
CA PRO A 100 -1.91 9.70 -2.59
C PRO A 100 -1.11 9.14 -1.40
N ALA A 101 -0.23 9.96 -0.83
CA ALA A 101 0.55 9.63 0.35
C ALA A 101 -0.36 9.17 1.53
N PRO A 102 -0.13 7.97 2.10
CA PRO A 102 -0.92 7.46 3.21
C PRO A 102 -0.81 8.34 4.47
N ASN A 103 -1.96 8.71 5.06
CA ASN A 103 -1.99 9.53 6.26
C ASN A 103 -1.69 8.71 7.53
N LYS A 104 -0.55 8.99 8.19
CA LYS A 104 -0.11 8.36 9.46
C LYS A 104 0.02 6.83 9.40
N VAL A 105 0.16 6.26 8.20
CA VAL A 105 0.47 4.84 7.96
C VAL A 105 1.77 4.77 7.18
N SER A 106 2.61 3.80 7.52
CA SER A 106 3.78 3.40 6.74
C SER A 106 3.38 2.20 5.88
N VAL A 107 3.71 2.26 4.60
CA VAL A 107 3.51 1.17 3.63
C VAL A 107 4.89 0.73 3.17
N GLN A 108 5.26 -0.50 3.48
CA GLN A 108 6.57 -1.06 3.19
C GLN A 108 6.41 -2.31 2.33
N PHE A 109 7.04 -2.31 1.17
CA PHE A 109 7.20 -3.51 0.37
C PHE A 109 8.06 -4.52 1.14
N THR A 110 7.65 -5.78 1.16
CA THR A 110 8.40 -6.87 1.76
C THR A 110 8.32 -8.10 0.87
N ASN A 111 9.48 -8.62 0.51
CA ASN A 111 9.61 -9.96 -0.04
C ASN A 111 10.59 -10.69 0.87
N THR A 112 10.05 -11.55 1.75
CA THR A 112 10.64 -12.48 2.73
C THR A 112 11.93 -12.13 3.51
N SER A 113 12.80 -11.20 3.07
CA SER A 113 14.04 -10.75 3.70
C SER A 113 14.44 -9.35 3.17
N ASP A 114 13.77 -8.29 3.63
CA ASP A 114 14.23 -6.89 3.44
C ASP A 114 14.47 -6.45 1.97
N ALA A 115 13.66 -6.99 1.06
CA ALA A 115 13.82 -6.72 -0.36
C ALA A 115 13.42 -5.28 -0.70
N LYS A 116 14.36 -4.53 -1.23
CA LYS A 116 14.14 -3.28 -1.95
C LYS A 116 13.45 -3.58 -3.28
N LEU A 117 12.39 -2.83 -3.60
CA LEU A 117 11.75 -2.89 -4.91
C LEU A 117 12.20 -1.67 -5.72
N THR A 118 13.31 -1.85 -6.45
CA THR A 118 13.87 -0.81 -7.33
C THR A 118 13.12 -0.77 -8.66
N ASP A 119 12.74 -1.93 -9.18
CA ASP A 119 11.96 -2.05 -10.40
C ASP A 119 10.46 -1.95 -10.11
N PRO A 120 9.64 -1.43 -11.03
CA PRO A 120 8.20 -1.36 -10.83
C PRO A 120 7.54 -2.75 -10.85
N ILE A 121 6.32 -2.81 -10.32
CA ILE A 121 5.49 -4.02 -10.41
C ILE A 121 4.75 -3.97 -11.75
N LYS A 122 5.06 -4.90 -12.65
CA LYS A 122 4.42 -5.02 -13.95
C LYS A 122 3.34 -6.08 -13.93
N VAL A 123 2.27 -5.86 -14.68
CA VAL A 123 1.15 -6.79 -14.83
C VAL A 123 0.95 -7.11 -16.31
N ASP A 124 1.06 -8.40 -16.64
CA ASP A 124 0.93 -8.87 -18.02
C ASP A 124 -0.53 -9.12 -18.45
N ARG A 125 -0.70 -9.52 -19.71
CA ARG A 125 -2.02 -9.79 -20.32
C ARG A 125 -2.82 -10.92 -19.66
N TRP A 126 -2.15 -11.78 -18.90
CA TRP A 126 -2.77 -12.87 -18.14
C TRP A 126 -3.06 -12.46 -16.69
N GLY A 127 -2.77 -11.20 -16.34
CA GLY A 127 -2.94 -10.67 -14.99
C GLY A 127 -1.88 -11.20 -14.02
N ARG A 128 -0.72 -11.61 -14.53
CA ARG A 128 0.41 -12.08 -13.73
C ARG A 128 1.23 -10.90 -13.26
N PHE A 129 1.58 -10.88 -11.98
CA PHE A 129 2.47 -9.88 -11.41
C PHE A 129 3.94 -10.28 -11.60
N SER A 130 4.76 -9.33 -12.01
CA SER A 130 6.19 -9.48 -12.22
C SER A 130 6.96 -8.23 -11.80
N SER A 131 8.25 -8.40 -11.55
CA SER A 131 9.23 -7.34 -11.31
C SER A 131 10.54 -7.80 -11.92
N THR A 132 11.33 -6.90 -12.50
CA THR A 132 12.59 -7.28 -13.16
C THR A 132 12.38 -8.38 -14.22
N ASN A 133 11.23 -8.36 -14.91
CA ASN A 133 10.78 -9.39 -15.87
C ASN A 133 10.63 -10.82 -15.31
N ALA A 134 10.68 -10.99 -13.99
CA ALA A 134 10.43 -12.25 -13.32
C ALA A 134 9.10 -12.20 -12.57
N ALA A 135 8.35 -13.29 -12.63
CA ALA A 135 7.14 -13.41 -11.84
C ALA A 135 7.47 -13.47 -10.34
N ILE A 136 6.77 -12.69 -9.53
CA ILE A 136 7.07 -12.55 -8.10
C ILE A 136 5.85 -12.73 -7.23
N ASP A 137 6.04 -13.44 -6.12
CA ASP A 137 5.16 -13.35 -4.96
C ASP A 137 5.75 -12.29 -4.03
N PHE A 138 4.93 -11.39 -3.52
CA PHE A 138 5.38 -10.29 -2.66
C PHE A 138 4.31 -9.90 -1.66
N ALA A 139 4.72 -9.09 -0.68
CA ALA A 139 3.79 -8.50 0.26
C ALA A 139 4.04 -7.01 0.48
N PHE A 140 3.04 -6.36 1.03
CA PHE A 140 3.15 -5.04 1.62
C PHE A 140 2.77 -5.10 3.08
N ARG A 141 3.64 -4.60 3.94
CA ARG A 141 3.37 -4.43 5.36
C ARG A 141 2.89 -3.00 5.61
N LEU A 142 1.74 -2.89 6.25
CA LEU A 142 1.14 -1.62 6.64
C LEU A 142 1.19 -1.48 8.16
N THR A 143 1.86 -0.45 8.65
CA THR A 143 1.98 -0.16 10.09
C THR A 143 1.57 1.27 10.40
N PRO A 144 0.93 1.55 11.53
CA PRO A 144 0.76 2.93 11.99
C PRO A 144 2.14 3.60 12.16
N LYS A 145 2.28 4.88 11.79
CA LYS A 145 3.53 5.63 12.00
C LYS A 145 3.89 5.81 13.49
N SER A 146 2.94 5.58 14.41
CA SER A 146 3.20 5.50 15.85
C SER A 146 3.99 4.25 16.26
N GLY A 147 4.13 3.25 15.37
CA GLY A 147 4.86 2.01 15.63
C GLY A 147 4.02 0.88 16.24
N SER A 148 2.71 1.07 16.42
CA SER A 148 1.83 0.06 17.03
C SER A 148 1.65 -1.18 16.15
N ALA A 149 2.29 -2.29 16.52
CA ALA A 149 2.18 -3.56 15.80
C ALA A 149 0.76 -4.18 15.90
N ALA A 150 -0.03 -3.81 16.91
CA ALA A 150 -1.37 -4.37 17.15
C ALA A 150 -2.41 -3.95 16.10
N SER A 151 -2.14 -2.88 15.36
CA SER A 151 -3.01 -2.36 14.30
C SER A 151 -2.44 -2.59 12.89
N ALA A 152 -1.32 -3.32 12.79
CA ALA A 152 -0.64 -3.55 11.53
C ALA A 152 -1.34 -4.65 10.70
N SER A 153 -1.16 -4.61 9.39
CA SER A 153 -1.69 -5.62 8.45
C SER A 153 -0.71 -5.87 7.33
N SER A 154 -0.90 -6.98 6.61
CA SER A 154 -0.12 -7.29 5.42
C SER A 154 -1.03 -7.59 4.23
N ILE A 155 -0.67 -7.12 3.05
CA ILE A 155 -1.29 -7.51 1.77
C ILE A 155 -0.31 -8.44 1.04
N CYS A 156 -0.72 -9.68 0.83
CA CYS A 156 0.03 -10.68 0.07
C CYS A 156 -0.50 -10.74 -1.35
N VAL A 157 0.41 -10.72 -2.32
CA VAL A 157 0.11 -10.86 -3.74
C VAL A 157 0.94 -12.00 -4.29
N SER A 158 0.29 -13.01 -4.87
CA SER A 158 0.98 -14.01 -5.66
C SER A 158 1.20 -13.49 -7.07
N SER A 159 2.27 -13.96 -7.69
CA SER A 159 2.57 -13.82 -9.10
C SER A 159 1.38 -14.21 -9.97
N SER A 160 0.60 -15.23 -9.61
CA SER A 160 -0.60 -15.67 -10.33
C SER A 160 -1.83 -14.74 -10.20
N GLY A 161 -1.74 -13.67 -9.41
CA GLY A 161 -2.79 -12.67 -9.26
C GLY A 161 -3.72 -12.88 -8.05
N ARG A 162 -3.38 -13.79 -7.12
CA ARG A 162 -4.11 -13.97 -5.86
C ARG A 162 -3.70 -12.87 -4.89
N ILE A 163 -4.66 -12.06 -4.45
CA ILE A 163 -4.42 -10.98 -3.49
C ILE A 163 -5.15 -11.32 -2.18
N LYS A 164 -4.44 -11.30 -1.05
CA LYS A 164 -4.98 -11.64 0.28
C LYS A 164 -4.51 -10.65 1.33
N ARG A 165 -5.44 -10.13 2.12
CA ARG A 165 -5.15 -9.34 3.31
C ARG A 165 -4.99 -10.24 4.53
N LEU A 166 -4.01 -9.95 5.37
CA LEU A 166 -3.71 -10.60 6.65
C LEU A 166 -3.76 -9.54 7.76
N ASP A 167 -4.40 -9.87 8.88
CA ASP A 167 -4.57 -8.95 10.02
C ASP A 167 -3.32 -8.86 10.93
N SER A 168 -2.17 -9.36 10.46
CA SER A 168 -0.90 -9.27 11.17
C SER A 168 0.23 -8.85 10.21
N ALA A 169 1.15 -8.06 10.74
CA ALA A 169 2.34 -7.61 10.03
C ALA A 169 3.42 -8.70 9.87
N THR A 170 3.37 -9.76 10.66
CA THR A 170 4.39 -10.83 10.71
C THR A 170 3.97 -12.11 10.00
N SER A 171 2.74 -12.18 9.51
CA SER A 171 2.27 -13.35 8.78
C SER A 171 2.89 -13.41 7.39
N SER A 172 3.59 -14.51 7.10
CA SER A 172 4.17 -14.77 5.78
C SER A 172 3.07 -15.07 4.74
N CYS A 173 3.36 -14.73 3.50
CA CYS A 173 2.51 -15.04 2.34
C CYS A 173 2.71 -16.50 1.89
N SER A 174 2.41 -17.47 2.76
CA SER A 174 2.28 -18.89 2.40
C SER A 174 0.85 -19.19 1.93
#